data_AF-A0A8G1XCG2-F1
#
_entry.id   AF-A0A8G1XCG2-F1
#
_cell.length_a   1.000
_cell.length_b   1.000
_cell.length_c   1.000
_cell.angle_alpha   90.00
_cell.angle_beta   90.00
_cell.angle_gamma   90.00
#
_symmetry.space_group_name_H-M   'P 1'
#
loop_
_entity.id
_entity.type
_entity.pdbx_description
1 polymer ?
#
loop_
_entity_poly.entity_id
_entity_poly.type
_entity_poly.pdbx_seq_one_letter_code
_entity_poly.pdbx_strand_id
1 'polypeptide(L)'
;MQNTPMSEKARLALGLVAGAGTLASFAAITGSHALVILAVGTVLSAVVAAFQADRRNVWAAWAGGAAVAALLAWIVPDLRSILLLVSAVEGAGALLLALARYRRSR
;
A
#
# COMPACT_ATOMS: atom_id res chain seq x y z
N MET A 1 1.26 -26.76 -12.27
CA MET A 1 0.90 -25.55 -11.49
C MET A 1 -0.34 -24.94 -12.11
N GLN A 2 -1.50 -25.07 -11.47
CA GLN A 2 -2.72 -24.44 -11.95
C GLN A 2 -2.63 -22.94 -11.65
N ASN A 3 -2.51 -22.12 -12.69
CA ASN A 3 -2.65 -20.67 -12.59
C ASN A 3 -4.09 -20.38 -12.18
N THR A 4 -4.34 -20.22 -10.89
CA THR A 4 -5.62 -19.72 -10.40
C THR A 4 -5.80 -18.32 -10.99
N PRO A 5 -6.84 -18.07 -11.79
CA PRO A 5 -7.02 -16.77 -12.41
C PRO A 5 -7.18 -15.73 -11.30
N MET A 6 -6.25 -14.77 -11.27
CA MET A 6 -6.30 -13.66 -10.33
C MET A 6 -7.63 -12.94 -10.48
N SER A 7 -8.35 -12.78 -9.37
CA SER A 7 -9.57 -11.97 -9.29
C SER A 7 -9.35 -10.60 -9.95
N GLU A 8 -10.33 -10.13 -10.72
CA GLU A 8 -10.29 -8.82 -11.39
C GLU A 8 -9.97 -7.69 -10.39
N LYS A 9 -10.50 -7.79 -9.17
CA LYS A 9 -10.21 -6.87 -8.07
C LYS A 9 -8.76 -6.95 -7.58
N ALA A 10 -8.14 -8.12 -7.63
CA ALA A 10 -6.71 -8.28 -7.31
C ALA A 10 -5.82 -7.66 -8.40
N ARG A 11 -6.23 -7.77 -9.68
CA ARG A 11 -5.53 -7.09 -10.78
C ARG A 11 -5.64 -5.57 -10.66
N LEU A 12 -6.83 -5.06 -10.33
CA LEU A 12 -7.03 -3.64 -10.03
C LEU A 12 -6.15 -3.18 -8.86
N ALA A 13 -6.10 -3.94 -7.77
CA ALA A 13 -5.27 -3.61 -6.62
C ALA A 13 -3.77 -3.52 -7.00
N LEU A 14 -3.24 -4.48 -7.76
CA LEU A 14 -1.86 -4.41 -8.25
C LEU A 14 -1.63 -3.21 -9.17
N GLY A 15 -2.58 -2.92 -10.07
CA GLY A 15 -2.50 -1.74 -10.94
C GLY A 15 -2.47 -0.43 -10.16
N LEU A 16 -3.27 -0.33 -9.10
CA LEU A 16 -3.29 0.83 -8.22
C LEU A 16 -1.98 0.98 -7.43
N VAL A 17 -1.39 -0.12 -6.94
CA VAL A 17 -0.07 -0.08 -6.29
C VAL A 17 1.02 0.40 -7.26
N ALA A 18 1.02 -0.11 -8.50
CA ALA A 18 1.96 0.32 -9.53
C ALA A 18 1.77 1.81 -9.88
N GLY A 19 0.51 2.26 -10.01
CA GLY A 19 0.16 3.66 -10.23
C GLY A 19 0.63 4.56 -9.10
N ALA A 20 0.41 4.16 -7.85
CA ALA A 20 0.90 4.88 -6.67
C ALA A 20 2.43 4.99 -6.66
N GLY A 21 3.16 3.91 -7.00
CA GLY A 21 4.62 3.94 -7.12
C GLY A 21 5.10 4.91 -8.20
N THR A 22 4.38 4.97 -9.32
CA THR A 22 4.67 5.93 -10.41
C THR A 22 4.45 7.36 -9.96
N LEU A 23 3.31 7.65 -9.31
CA LEU A 23 2.99 8.96 -8.75
C LEU A 23 4.01 9.40 -7.70
N ALA A 24 4.44 8.50 -6.82
CA ALA A 24 5.49 8.76 -5.84
C ALA A 24 6.84 9.07 -6.51
N SER A 25 7.19 8.35 -7.57
CA SER A 25 8.42 8.61 -8.34
C SER A 25 8.38 9.98 -9.02
N PHE A 26 7.25 10.35 -9.63
CA PHE A 26 7.07 11.68 -10.20
C PHE A 26 7.06 12.78 -9.12
N ALA A 27 6.48 12.52 -7.95
CA ALA A 27 6.55 13.43 -6.82
C ALA A 27 8.00 13.66 -6.37
N ALA A 28 8.84 12.63 -6.40
CA ALA A 28 10.26 12.75 -6.09
C ALA A 28 11.02 13.64 -7.07
N ILE A 29 10.66 13.60 -8.34
CA ILE A 29 11.31 14.40 -9.39
C ILE A 29 10.81 15.85 -9.36
N THR A 30 9.52 16.05 -9.10
CA THR A 30 8.86 17.36 -9.26
C THR A 30 8.68 18.14 -7.95
N GLY A 31 8.84 17.49 -6.79
CA GLY A 31 8.53 18.07 -5.48
C GLY A 31 7.03 18.36 -5.26
N SER A 32 6.14 17.89 -6.13
CA SER A 32 4.73 18.23 -6.07
C SER A 32 3.97 17.47 -4.99
N HIS A 33 3.54 18.18 -3.95
CA HIS A 33 2.69 17.66 -2.87
C HIS A 33 1.37 17.07 -3.37
N ALA A 34 0.82 17.58 -4.49
CA ALA A 34 -0.43 17.06 -5.05
C ALA A 34 -0.28 15.61 -5.52
N LEU A 35 0.88 15.24 -6.09
CA LEU A 35 1.17 13.88 -6.52
C LEU A 35 1.32 12.92 -5.34
N VAL A 36 1.83 13.41 -4.22
CA VAL A 36 1.92 12.65 -2.97
C VAL A 36 0.53 12.32 -2.43
N ILE A 37 -0.38 13.32 -2.39
CA ILE A 37 -1.77 13.11 -1.95
C ILE A 37 -2.46 12.09 -2.87
N LEU A 38 -2.28 12.20 -4.19
CA LEU A 38 -2.83 11.23 -5.14
C LEU A 38 -2.23 9.84 -4.93
N ALA A 39 -0.93 9.71 -4.70
CA ALA A 39 -0.27 8.43 -4.44
C ALA A 39 -0.87 7.75 -3.18
N VAL A 40 -1.04 8.51 -2.09
CA VAL A 40 -1.66 8.00 -0.85
C VAL A 40 -3.11 7.56 -1.10
N GLY A 41 -3.93 8.37 -1.77
CA GLY A 41 -5.30 7.98 -2.12
C GLY A 41 -5.39 6.73 -3.00
N THR A 42 -4.41 6.56 -3.90
CA THR A 42 -4.32 5.40 -4.79
C THR A 42 -3.93 4.14 -4.01
N VAL A 43 -3.02 4.23 -3.03
CA VAL A 43 -2.70 3.14 -2.11
C VAL A 43 -3.93 2.72 -1.30
N LEU A 44 -4.66 3.67 -0.71
CA LEU A 44 -5.86 3.36 0.06
C LEU A 44 -6.92 2.66 -0.81
N SER A 45 -7.08 3.10 -2.06
CA SER A 45 -7.97 2.45 -3.03
C SER A 45 -7.50 1.03 -3.38
N ALA A 46 -6.18 0.81 -3.47
CA ALA A 46 -5.59 -0.52 -3.69
C ALA A 46 -5.88 -1.45 -2.50
N VAL A 47 -5.79 -0.95 -1.28
CA VAL A 47 -6.12 -1.70 -0.04
C VAL A 47 -7.58 -2.11 -0.02
N VAL A 48 -8.49 -1.19 -0.35
CA VAL A 48 -9.92 -1.48 -0.44
C VAL A 48 -10.21 -2.51 -1.53
N ALA A 49 -9.60 -2.36 -2.72
CA ALA A 49 -9.74 -3.32 -3.82
C ALA A 49 -9.21 -4.71 -3.44
N ALA A 50 -8.05 -4.78 -2.78
CA ALA A 50 -7.47 -6.03 -2.29
C ALA A 50 -8.34 -6.68 -1.21
N PHE A 51 -8.89 -5.90 -0.29
CA PHE A 51 -9.81 -6.40 0.74
C PHE A 51 -11.10 -6.97 0.13
N GLN A 52 -11.62 -6.32 -0.91
CA GLN A 52 -12.76 -6.81 -1.65
C GLN A 52 -12.44 -8.03 -2.52
N ALA A 53 -11.18 -8.21 -2.94
CA ALA A 53 -10.75 -9.33 -3.75
C ALA A 53 -10.54 -10.60 -2.91
N ASP A 54 -9.79 -10.48 -1.82
CA ASP A 54 -9.52 -11.57 -0.89
C ASP A 54 -9.08 -11.01 0.48
N ARG A 55 -9.97 -11.13 1.46
CA ARG A 55 -9.68 -10.75 2.85
C ARG A 55 -8.47 -11.47 3.43
N ARG A 56 -8.10 -12.64 2.89
CA ARG A 56 -6.94 -13.41 3.35
C ARG A 56 -5.61 -12.74 2.99
N ASN A 57 -5.57 -11.92 1.92
CA ASN A 57 -4.34 -11.29 1.43
C ASN A 57 -4.29 -9.77 1.71
N VAL A 58 -5.22 -9.24 2.52
CA VAL A 58 -5.25 -7.80 2.81
C VAL A 58 -4.00 -7.30 3.56
N TRP A 59 -3.30 -8.18 4.28
CA TRP A 59 -2.01 -7.86 4.91
C TRP A 59 -0.97 -7.35 3.90
N ALA A 60 -0.98 -7.87 2.66
CA ALA A 60 -0.04 -7.47 1.62
C ALA A 60 -0.32 -6.05 1.12
N ALA A 61 -1.58 -5.63 1.10
CA ALA A 61 -1.95 -4.27 0.73
C ALA A 61 -1.55 -3.25 1.80
N TRP A 62 -1.73 -3.60 3.08
CA TRP A 62 -1.23 -2.81 4.21
C TRP A 62 0.30 -2.68 4.18
N ALA A 63 1.02 -3.76 3.86
CA ALA A 63 2.48 -3.71 3.70
C ALA A 63 2.91 -2.81 2.53
N GLY A 64 2.17 -2.87 1.42
CA GLY A 64 2.41 -2.01 0.26
C GLY A 64 2.24 -0.54 0.59
N GLY A 65 1.18 -0.18 1.33
CA GLY A 65 0.98 1.20 1.74
C GLY A 65 2.01 1.70 2.76
N ALA A 66 2.41 0.85 3.72
CA ALA A 66 3.50 1.17 4.64
C ALA A 66 4.81 1.50 3.91
N ALA A 67 5.14 0.72 2.87
CA ALA A 67 6.31 0.93 2.05
C ALA A 67 6.21 2.25 1.25
N VAL A 68 5.05 2.55 0.66
CA VAL A 68 4.84 3.81 -0.07
C VAL A 68 4.92 5.01 0.88
N ALA A 69 4.31 4.95 2.06
CA ALA A 69 4.39 6.00 3.06
C ALA A 69 5.83 6.24 3.55
N ALA A 70 6.61 5.17 3.77
CA ALA A 70 8.04 5.28 4.11
C ALA A 70 8.85 5.93 2.97
N LEU A 71 8.57 5.55 1.72
CA LEU A 71 9.23 6.12 0.54
C LEU A 71 8.91 7.61 0.42
N LEU A 72 7.64 7.99 0.58
CA LEU A 72 7.19 9.38 0.55
C LEU A 72 7.78 10.20 1.69
N ALA A 73 7.96 9.61 2.88
CA ALA A 73 8.62 10.28 4.01
C ALA A 73 10.09 10.62 3.73
N TRP A 74 10.73 9.91 2.80
CA TRP A 74 12.07 10.20 2.34
C TRP A 74 12.12 11.30 1.27
N ILE A 75 11.05 11.41 0.49
CA ILE A 75 10.93 12.33 -0.63
C ILE A 75 10.43 13.71 -0.18
N VAL A 76 9.50 13.76 0.77
CA VAL A 76 8.90 15.01 1.26
C VAL A 76 9.32 15.23 2.71
N PRO A 77 10.45 15.90 2.95
CA PRO A 77 10.97 16.11 4.30
C PRO A 77 10.00 16.89 5.20
N ASP A 78 9.22 17.82 4.63
CA ASP A 78 8.21 18.61 5.35
C ASP A 78 7.09 17.76 5.96
N LEU A 79 6.77 16.63 5.34
CA LEU A 79 5.72 15.70 5.79
C LEU A 79 6.29 14.43 6.41
N ARG A 80 7.62 14.31 6.54
CA ARG A 80 8.32 13.09 6.95
C ARG A 80 7.77 12.53 8.26
N SER A 81 7.58 13.36 9.28
CA SER A 81 7.09 12.90 10.59
C SER A 81 5.71 12.25 10.50
N ILE A 82 4.81 12.85 9.72
CA ILE A 82 3.44 12.33 9.52
C ILE A 82 3.48 11.07 8.66
N LEU A 83 4.27 11.06 7.59
CA LEU A 83 4.38 9.92 6.68
C LEU A 83 5.07 8.70 7.33
N LEU A 84 6.06 8.91 8.20
CA LEU A 84 6.65 7.85 9.02
C LEU A 84 5.64 7.29 10.02
N LEU A 85 4.81 8.14 10.64
CA LEU A 85 3.74 7.69 11.53
C LEU A 85 2.73 6.83 10.76
N VAL A 86 2.29 7.28 9.58
CA VAL A 86 1.39 6.52 8.70
C VAL A 86 2.02 5.19 8.30
N SER A 87 3.29 5.20 7.89
CA SER A 87 4.04 3.99 7.55
C SER A 87 4.10 3.00 8.72
N ALA A 88 4.36 3.49 9.94
CA ALA A 88 4.40 2.65 11.13
C ALA A 88 3.03 2.03 11.44
N VAL A 89 1.95 2.81 11.33
CA VAL A 89 0.57 2.31 11.52
C VAL A 89 0.22 1.26 10.48
N GLU A 90 0.52 1.52 9.21
CA GLU A 90 0.22 0.56 8.14
C GLU A 90 1.09 -0.70 8.24
N GLY A 91 2.36 -0.55 8.63
CA GLY A 91 3.26 -1.66 8.87
C GLY A 91 2.79 -2.53 10.03
N ALA A 92 2.34 -1.93 11.13
CA ALA A 92 1.79 -2.64 12.28
C ALA A 92 0.49 -3.39 11.90
N GLY A 93 -0.40 -2.76 11.12
CA GLY A 93 -1.62 -3.40 10.64
C GLY A 93 -1.32 -4.61 9.74
N ALA A 94 -0.35 -4.47 8.82
CA ALA A 94 0.11 -5.57 7.98
C ALA A 94 0.64 -6.74 8.83
N LEU A 95 1.45 -6.43 9.84
CA LEU A 95 2.05 -7.42 10.73
C LEU A 95 0.99 -8.15 11.56
N LEU A 96 0.04 -7.43 12.15
CA LEU A 96 -1.05 -8.01 12.94
C LEU A 96 -1.94 -8.93 12.10
N LEU A 97 -2.27 -8.52 10.88
CA LEU A 97 -3.06 -9.33 9.95
C LEU A 97 -2.30 -10.59 9.52
N ALA A 98 -1.00 -10.48 9.24
CA ALA A 98 -0.15 -11.62 8.93
C ALA A 98 -0.05 -12.58 10.13
N LEU A 99 0.10 -12.06 11.35
CA LEU A 99 0.18 -12.86 12.58
C LEU A 99 -1.15 -13.55 12.90
N ALA A 100 -2.28 -12.85 12.75
CA ALA A 100 -3.61 -13.41 12.92
C ALA A 100 -3.89 -14.54 11.92
N ARG A 101 -3.39 -14.39 10.68
CA ARG A 101 -3.44 -15.47 9.68
C ARG A 101 -2.59 -16.66 10.11
N TYR A 102 -1.34 -16.43 10.54
CA TYR A 102 -0.45 -17.50 11.00
C TYR A 102 -1.06 -18.31 12.14
N ARG A 103 -1.72 -17.63 13.10
CA ARG A 103 -2.41 -18.29 14.22
C ARG A 103 -3.63 -19.12 13.80
N ARG A 104 -4.36 -18.74 12.75
CA ARG A 104 -5.51 -19.52 12.23
C ARG A 104 -5.12 -20.70 11.35
N SER A 105 -3.90 -20.72 10.82
CA SER A 105 -3.39 -21.81 9.98
C SER A 105 -2.66 -22.90 10.75
N ARG A 106 -2.45 -22.71 12.05
CA ARG A 106 -2.08 -23.77 13.00
C ARG A 106 -3.35 -24.32 13.65
#